data_AF-A0ABD7KCQ0-F1
#
_entry.id   AF-A0ABD7KCQ0-F1
#
_cell.length_a   1.000
_cell.length_b   1.000
_cell.length_c   1.000
_cell.angle_alpha   90.00
_cell.angle_beta   90.00
_cell.angle_gamma   90.00
#
_symmetry.space_group_name_H-M   'P 1'
#
loop_
_entity.id
_entity.type
_entity.pdbx_description
1 polymer ?
#
loop_
_entity_poly.entity_id
_entity_poly.type
_entity_poly.pdbx_seq_one_letter_code
_entity_poly.pdbx_strand_id
1 'polypeptide(L)'
;MSWTTSISNYTILQESVPELTTYISVGVAIGALLVIRAFFVHAFNQTLKYFANTFLCGFCLGFVLSLNGYDIYVYLFPDKIIGYESEYEVVFPGPSRGKHGHCEAGLWLKDQNTNRWIQLCTNKEYLHSHRKQGMTGVWVTARVNNIGSYIVSYEFIYL
;
A
#
# COMPACT_ATOMS: atom_id res chain seq x y z
N MET A 1 -8.90 1.76 10.67
CA MET A 1 -7.59 1.97 10.03
C MET A 1 -7.83 2.74 8.73
N SER A 2 -7.63 4.05 8.69
CA SER A 2 -8.09 4.87 7.54
C SER A 2 -7.01 5.70 6.85
N TRP A 3 -5.86 5.92 7.47
CA TRP A 3 -4.80 6.75 6.87
C TRP A 3 -3.75 5.93 6.10
N THR A 4 -3.21 4.89 6.72
CA THR A 4 -2.17 4.03 6.08
C THR A 4 -2.68 3.31 4.84
N THR A 5 -3.91 2.79 4.89
CA THR A 5 -4.58 2.20 3.72
C THR A 5 -4.84 3.25 2.64
N SER A 6 -5.16 4.49 3.03
CA SER A 6 -5.31 5.58 2.06
C SER A 6 -3.99 5.92 1.38
N ILE A 7 -2.85 5.83 2.07
CA ILE A 7 -1.53 6.01 1.48
C ILE A 7 -1.19 4.86 0.53
N SER A 8 -1.36 3.62 0.98
CA SER A 8 -1.09 2.41 0.20
C SER A 8 -1.84 2.40 -1.14
N ASN A 9 -3.08 2.87 -1.13
CA ASN A 9 -3.93 3.04 -2.30
C ASN A 9 -3.42 4.00 -3.40
N TYR A 10 -2.41 4.81 -3.10
CA TYR A 10 -1.74 5.75 -4.01
C TYR A 10 -0.23 5.46 -4.11
N THR A 11 0.24 4.38 -3.47
CA THR A 11 1.66 4.00 -3.44
C THR A 11 1.90 2.81 -4.34
N ILE A 12 3.04 2.81 -5.00
CA ILE A 12 3.49 1.78 -5.92
C ILE A 12 4.90 1.43 -5.53
N LEU A 13 5.10 0.21 -5.07
CA LEU A 13 6.41 -0.28 -4.69
C LEU A 13 7.12 -0.90 -5.90
N GLN A 14 8.44 -0.84 -5.92
CA GLN A 14 9.25 -1.60 -6.86
C GLN A 14 8.98 -3.10 -6.68
N GLU A 15 9.05 -3.88 -7.77
CA GLU A 15 8.84 -5.33 -7.73
C GLU A 15 9.90 -6.06 -6.88
N SER A 16 11.08 -5.45 -6.74
CA SER A 16 12.18 -5.97 -5.91
C SER A 16 11.92 -5.89 -4.41
N VAL A 17 10.88 -5.20 -3.95
CA VAL A 17 10.56 -5.05 -2.52
C VAL A 17 9.88 -6.33 -2.00
N PRO A 18 10.50 -7.07 -1.06
CA PRO A 18 9.97 -8.35 -0.59
C PRO A 18 8.94 -8.16 0.51
N GLU A 19 7.83 -7.50 0.22
CA GLU A 19 6.81 -7.09 1.20
C GLU A 19 6.35 -8.25 2.10
N LEU A 20 5.81 -9.31 1.49
CA LEU A 20 5.24 -10.44 2.22
C LEU A 20 6.28 -11.11 3.12
N THR A 21 7.50 -11.30 2.61
CA THR A 21 8.59 -11.92 3.37
C THR A 21 8.94 -11.07 4.58
N THR A 22 9.07 -9.75 4.42
CA THR A 22 9.34 -8.84 5.54
C THR A 22 8.22 -8.89 6.59
N TYR A 23 6.95 -8.84 6.17
CA TYR A 23 5.81 -8.88 7.09
C TYR A 23 5.77 -10.19 7.90
N ILE A 24 6.01 -11.33 7.22
CA ILE A 24 6.11 -12.64 7.88
C ILE A 24 7.31 -12.67 8.84
N SER A 25 8.48 -12.19 8.43
CA SER A 25 9.69 -12.17 9.26
C SER A 25 9.50 -11.32 10.53
N VAL A 26 8.89 -10.14 10.42
CA VAL A 26 8.57 -9.28 11.58
C VAL A 26 7.58 -9.98 12.52
N GLY A 27 6.54 -10.60 11.97
CA GLY A 27 5.60 -11.41 12.74
C GLY A 27 6.31 -12.53 13.52
N VAL A 28 7.14 -13.33 12.83
CA VAL A 28 7.89 -14.44 13.45
C VAL A 28 8.82 -13.93 14.56
N ALA A 29 9.54 -12.83 14.33
CA ALA A 29 10.43 -12.24 15.31
C ALA A 29 9.68 -11.81 16.59
N ILE A 30 8.56 -11.10 16.44
CA ILE A 30 7.74 -10.66 17.59
C ILE A 30 7.11 -11.87 18.31
N GLY A 31 6.59 -12.85 17.56
CA GLY A 31 6.05 -14.09 18.12
C GLY A 31 7.10 -14.84 18.96
N ALA A 32 8.32 -15.00 18.42
CA ALA A 32 9.41 -15.65 19.13
C ALA A 32 9.82 -14.89 20.40
N LEU A 33 9.94 -13.55 20.33
CA LEU A 33 10.26 -12.72 21.50
C LEU A 33 9.24 -12.89 22.64
N LEU A 34 7.94 -12.96 22.32
CA LEU A 34 6.91 -13.18 23.34
C LEU A 34 6.97 -14.58 23.94
N VAL A 35 7.25 -15.61 23.15
CA VAL A 35 7.44 -16.98 23.66
C VAL A 35 8.65 -17.05 24.58
N ILE A 36 9.78 -16.47 24.17
CA ILE A 36 11.01 -16.44 24.98
C ILE A 36 10.72 -15.74 26.31
N ARG A 37 10.06 -14.58 26.29
CA ARG A 37 9.66 -13.88 27.51
C ARG A 37 8.75 -14.73 28.39
N ALA A 38 7.73 -15.35 27.80
CA ALA A 38 6.79 -16.22 28.53
C ALA A 38 7.49 -17.42 29.17
N PHE A 39 8.50 -17.98 28.50
CA PHE A 39 9.31 -19.07 29.02
C PHE A 39 10.08 -18.61 30.26
N PHE A 40 10.82 -17.50 30.20
CA PHE A 40 11.59 -17.02 31.35
C PHE A 40 10.74 -16.62 32.56
N VAL A 41 9.51 -16.13 32.34
CA VAL A 41 8.64 -15.65 33.44
C VAL A 41 7.76 -16.78 34.01
N HIS A 42 7.34 -17.76 33.21
CA HIS A 42 6.32 -18.73 33.59
C HIS A 42 6.69 -20.21 33.30
N ALA A 43 7.97 -20.53 33.05
CA ALA A 43 8.44 -21.85 32.61
C ALA A 43 7.87 -23.06 33.37
N PHE A 44 7.65 -22.95 34.68
CA PHE A 44 7.42 -24.12 35.53
C PHE A 44 5.97 -24.64 35.59
N ASN A 45 4.98 -23.95 35.00
CA ASN A 45 3.57 -24.36 35.18
C ASN A 45 2.67 -24.18 33.95
N GLN A 46 3.25 -24.06 32.75
CA GLN A 46 2.50 -23.77 31.53
C GLN A 46 2.55 -24.93 30.52
N THR A 47 1.45 -25.09 29.76
CA THR A 47 1.33 -26.12 28.73
C THR A 47 1.91 -25.66 27.39
N LEU A 48 2.26 -26.60 26.51
CA LEU A 48 2.70 -26.29 25.14
C LEU A 48 1.66 -25.44 24.38
N LYS A 49 0.37 -25.65 24.66
CA LYS A 49 -0.74 -24.85 24.12
C LYS A 49 -0.62 -23.36 24.49
N TYR A 50 -0.16 -23.03 25.69
CA TYR A 50 0.05 -21.64 26.11
C TYR A 50 1.14 -20.96 25.28
N PHE A 51 2.27 -21.63 25.05
CA PHE A 51 3.36 -21.09 24.22
C PHE A 51 2.94 -20.94 22.76
N ALA A 52 2.22 -21.92 22.20
CA ALA A 52 1.70 -21.83 20.83
C ALA A 52 0.73 -20.66 20.67
N ASN A 53 -0.21 -20.47 21.60
CA ASN A 53 -1.12 -19.32 21.59
C ASN A 53 -0.37 -17.99 21.75
N THR A 54 0.65 -17.94 22.60
CA THR A 54 1.47 -16.73 22.79
C THR A 54 2.24 -16.38 21.52
N PHE A 55 2.81 -17.39 20.84
CA PHE A 55 3.47 -17.22 19.55
C PHE A 55 2.50 -16.66 18.51
N LEU A 56 1.34 -17.31 18.34
CA LEU A 56 0.35 -16.90 17.33
C LEU A 56 -0.18 -15.48 17.60
N CYS A 57 -0.41 -15.14 18.86
CA CYS A 57 -0.81 -13.78 19.25
C CYS A 57 0.28 -12.75 18.88
N GLY A 58 1.55 -13.03 19.23
CA GLY A 58 2.67 -12.15 18.87
C GLY A 58 2.91 -12.06 17.37
N PHE A 59 2.79 -13.18 16.66
CA PHE A 59 2.90 -13.24 15.21
C PHE A 59 1.84 -12.38 14.55
N CYS A 60 0.56 -12.58 14.90
CA CYS A 60 -0.54 -11.79 14.34
C CYS A 60 -0.38 -10.31 14.64
N LEU A 61 0.04 -9.95 15.86
CA LEU A 61 0.29 -8.56 16.25
C LEU A 61 1.42 -7.95 15.42
N GLY A 62 2.56 -8.64 15.32
CA GLY A 62 3.70 -8.17 14.54
C GLY A 62 3.40 -8.05 13.05
N PHE A 63 2.70 -9.03 12.49
CA PHE A 63 2.27 -9.04 11.11
C PHE A 63 1.36 -7.84 10.81
N VAL A 64 0.29 -7.65 11.58
CA VAL A 64 -0.66 -6.54 11.38
C VAL A 64 0.01 -5.17 11.53
N LEU A 65 0.92 -5.02 12.49
CA LEU A 65 1.66 -3.76 12.69
C LEU A 65 2.66 -3.46 11.56
N SER A 66 3.15 -4.49 10.88
CA SER A 66 4.09 -4.32 9.76
C SER A 66 3.42 -3.98 8.43
N LEU A 67 2.11 -4.25 8.28
CA LEU A 67 1.37 -3.99 7.04
C LEU A 67 1.43 -2.51 6.63
N ASN A 68 1.62 -2.25 5.34
CA ASN A 68 1.79 -0.92 4.75
C ASN A 68 3.05 -0.16 5.22
N GLY A 69 3.98 -0.82 5.93
CA GLY A 69 5.20 -0.17 6.42
C GLY A 69 6.05 0.42 5.29
N TYR A 70 6.17 -0.30 4.18
CA TYR A 70 6.87 0.20 2.99
C TYR A 70 6.13 1.37 2.33
N ASP A 71 4.80 1.31 2.23
CA ASP A 71 4.01 2.40 1.65
C ASP A 71 4.19 3.69 2.45
N ILE A 72 4.13 3.58 3.78
CA ILE A 72 4.36 4.71 4.69
C ILE A 72 5.79 5.25 4.54
N TYR A 73 6.78 4.37 4.37
CA TYR A 73 8.16 4.78 4.15
C TYR A 73 8.31 5.61 2.87
N VAL A 74 7.73 5.15 1.75
CA VAL A 74 7.73 5.90 0.48
C VAL A 74 7.04 7.25 0.63
N TYR A 75 5.94 7.30 1.37
CA TYR A 75 5.21 8.55 1.61
C TYR A 75 5.98 9.57 2.45
N LEU A 76 6.65 9.12 3.52
CA LEU A 76 7.35 9.98 4.48
C LEU A 76 8.76 10.40 4.03
N PHE A 77 9.46 9.54 3.27
CA PHE A 77 10.85 9.75 2.86
C PHE A 77 11.00 9.75 1.33
N PRO A 78 10.50 10.78 0.64
CA PRO A 78 10.72 10.95 -0.79
C PRO A 78 12.10 11.55 -1.08
N ASP A 79 12.79 11.03 -2.08
CA ASP A 79 14.05 11.60 -2.55
C ASP A 79 13.82 12.83 -3.44
N LYS A 80 12.78 12.77 -4.27
CA LYS A 80 12.42 13.83 -5.21
C LYS A 80 10.94 13.78 -5.60
N ILE A 81 10.46 14.87 -6.19
CA ILE A 81 9.15 14.97 -6.83
C ILE A 81 9.38 15.02 -8.34
N ILE A 82 8.66 14.18 -9.08
CA ILE A 82 8.70 14.14 -10.54
C ILE A 82 7.30 14.39 -11.11
N GLY A 83 7.26 14.99 -12.28
CA GLY A 83 6.07 15.09 -13.13
C GLY A 83 6.31 14.33 -14.43
N TYR A 84 5.34 13.53 -14.87
CA TYR A 84 5.46 12.77 -16.10
C TYR A 84 4.11 12.56 -16.78
N GLU A 85 4.15 12.39 -18.09
CA GLU A 85 3.00 12.01 -18.89
C GLU A 85 2.80 10.50 -18.80
N SER A 86 1.56 10.09 -18.58
CA SER A 86 1.16 8.68 -18.52
C SER A 86 -0.09 8.46 -19.35
N GLU A 87 -0.10 7.35 -20.07
CA GLU A 87 -1.33 6.81 -20.64
C GLU A 87 -2.29 6.41 -19.51
N TYR A 88 -3.58 6.53 -19.77
CA TYR A 88 -4.59 6.20 -18.77
C TYR A 88 -5.74 5.37 -19.35
N GLU A 89 -6.31 4.52 -18.51
CA GLU A 89 -7.55 3.80 -18.81
C GLU A 89 -8.57 4.02 -17.69
N VAL A 90 -9.82 4.26 -18.06
CA VAL A 90 -10.91 4.43 -17.10
C VAL A 90 -11.81 3.20 -17.13
N VAL A 91 -12.05 2.62 -15.95
CA VAL A 91 -12.86 1.40 -15.79
C VAL A 91 -14.01 1.62 -14.81
N PHE A 92 -15.12 0.93 -15.04
CA PHE A 92 -16.32 0.93 -14.18
C PHE A 92 -16.76 -0.51 -13.90
N PRO A 93 -16.96 -0.92 -12.64
CA PRO A 93 -16.71 -0.17 -11.41
C PRO A 93 -15.20 0.02 -11.13
N GLY A 94 -14.88 0.91 -10.19
CA GLY A 94 -13.50 1.10 -9.72
C GLY A 94 -13.00 -0.03 -8.80
N PRO A 95 -11.75 0.07 -8.30
CA PRO A 95 -11.17 -0.94 -7.42
C PRO A 95 -11.97 -1.08 -6.13
N SER A 96 -12.08 -2.32 -5.63
CA SER A 96 -12.67 -2.57 -4.31
C SER A 96 -11.78 -1.95 -3.23
N ARG A 97 -12.33 -1.04 -2.40
CA ARG A 97 -11.62 -0.40 -1.29
C ARG A 97 -12.05 -0.97 0.06
N GLY A 98 -12.37 -2.26 0.09
CA GLY A 98 -12.83 -3.00 1.27
C GLY A 98 -14.35 -3.11 1.35
N LYS A 99 -14.85 -3.65 2.47
CA LYS A 99 -16.25 -4.10 2.62
C LYS A 99 -17.31 -2.99 2.45
N HIS A 100 -16.94 -1.73 2.70
CA HIS A 100 -17.84 -0.56 2.59
C HIS A 100 -17.30 0.52 1.64
N GLY A 101 -16.13 0.30 1.00
CA GLY A 101 -15.49 1.26 0.14
C GLY A 101 -15.94 1.07 -1.30
N HIS A 102 -17.04 1.72 -1.70
CA HIS A 102 -17.48 1.73 -3.10
C HIS A 102 -16.67 2.76 -3.87
N CYS A 103 -15.84 2.28 -4.79
CA CYS A 103 -15.20 3.13 -5.78
C CYS A 103 -16.04 3.11 -7.06
N GLU A 104 -16.59 4.27 -7.44
CA GLU A 104 -17.46 4.36 -8.62
C GLU A 104 -16.70 4.09 -9.91
N ALA A 105 -15.47 4.60 -10.03
CA ALA A 105 -14.65 4.51 -11.21
C ALA A 105 -13.17 4.29 -10.84
N GLY A 106 -12.48 3.49 -11.63
CA GLY A 106 -11.04 3.28 -11.51
C GLY A 106 -10.30 4.03 -12.60
N LEU A 107 -9.18 4.65 -12.25
CA LEU A 107 -8.24 5.24 -13.20
C LEU A 107 -6.93 4.45 -13.14
N TRP A 108 -6.64 3.71 -14.20
CA TRP A 108 -5.36 3.06 -14.39
C TRP A 108 -4.34 4.07 -14.92
N LEU A 109 -3.18 4.11 -14.27
CA LEU A 109 -2.02 4.91 -14.67
C LEU A 109 -0.78 4.03 -14.61
N LYS A 110 0.15 4.24 -15.53
CA LYS A 110 1.46 3.59 -15.50
C LYS A 110 2.48 4.50 -14.84
N ASP A 111 3.08 4.05 -13.75
CA ASP A 111 4.13 4.79 -13.07
C ASP A 111 5.46 4.65 -13.79
N GLN A 112 6.13 5.76 -14.04
CA GLN A 112 7.40 5.78 -14.78
C GLN A 112 8.57 5.25 -13.95
N ASN A 113 8.54 5.45 -12.62
CA ASN A 113 9.66 5.07 -11.74
C ASN A 113 9.69 3.55 -11.48
N THR A 114 8.53 2.92 -11.28
CA THR A 114 8.40 1.48 -11.05
C THR A 114 8.06 0.68 -12.32
N ASN A 115 7.64 1.33 -13.41
CA ASN A 115 7.07 0.72 -14.61
C ASN A 115 5.80 -0.14 -14.36
N ARG A 116 5.18 0.02 -13.19
CA ARG A 116 4.00 -0.74 -12.77
C ARG A 116 2.73 0.08 -12.96
N TRP A 117 1.63 -0.64 -13.18
CA TRP A 117 0.31 -0.05 -13.23
C TRP A 117 -0.28 0.11 -11.83
N ILE A 118 -0.94 1.24 -11.58
CA ILE A 118 -1.76 1.47 -10.39
C ILE A 118 -3.18 1.82 -10.79
N GLN A 119 -4.15 1.34 -10.01
CA GLN A 119 -5.55 1.74 -10.14
C GLN A 119 -5.93 2.70 -9.02
N LEU A 120 -6.06 3.98 -9.37
CA LEU A 120 -6.57 5.00 -8.47
C LEU A 120 -8.09 4.96 -8.43
N CYS A 121 -8.65 5.31 -7.28
CA CYS A 121 -10.09 5.49 -7.16
C CYS A 121 -10.49 6.91 -7.58
N THR A 122 -11.50 7.02 -8.42
CA THR A 122 -12.11 8.28 -8.83
C THR A 122 -13.63 8.14 -8.89
N ASN A 123 -14.33 9.23 -9.20
CA ASN A 123 -15.79 9.26 -9.29
C ASN A 123 -16.26 9.81 -10.64
N LYS A 124 -17.53 9.56 -10.96
CA LYS A 124 -18.11 9.95 -12.25
C LYS A 124 -18.11 11.47 -12.46
N GLU A 125 -18.33 12.23 -11.38
CA GLU A 125 -18.40 13.69 -11.41
C GLU A 125 -17.04 14.32 -11.75
N TYR A 126 -15.95 13.83 -11.14
CA TYR A 126 -14.59 14.27 -11.42
C TYR A 126 -14.21 13.97 -12.87
N LEU A 127 -14.51 12.75 -13.35
CA LEU A 127 -14.27 12.39 -14.74
C LEU A 127 -15.07 13.28 -15.70
N HIS A 128 -16.35 13.57 -15.41
CA HIS A 128 -17.17 14.41 -16.27
C HIS A 128 -16.68 15.86 -16.34
N SER A 129 -16.18 16.40 -15.22
CA SER A 129 -15.73 17.79 -15.13
C SER A 129 -14.30 18.01 -15.65
N HIS A 130 -13.39 17.05 -15.43
CA HIS A 130 -11.96 17.21 -15.70
C HIS A 130 -11.50 16.50 -16.97
N ARG A 131 -12.18 15.43 -17.42
CA ARG A 131 -11.82 14.70 -18.65
C ARG A 131 -12.69 15.17 -19.82
N LYS A 132 -12.14 16.04 -20.67
CA LYS A 132 -12.79 16.53 -21.89
C LYS A 132 -12.50 15.63 -23.08
N GLN A 133 -13.37 15.68 -24.09
CA GLN A 133 -13.14 14.97 -25.34
C GLN A 133 -11.83 15.44 -25.99
N GLY A 134 -11.02 14.48 -26.45
CA GLY A 134 -9.69 14.72 -27.02
C GLY A 134 -8.53 14.65 -26.02
N MET A 135 -8.79 14.56 -24.71
CA MET A 135 -7.72 14.33 -23.71
C MET A 135 -7.34 12.86 -23.66
N THR A 136 -6.16 12.53 -24.17
CA THR A 136 -5.64 11.15 -24.31
C THR A 136 -4.53 10.82 -23.31
N GLY A 137 -4.02 11.81 -22.57
CA GLY A 137 -2.98 11.63 -21.55
C GLY A 137 -3.38 12.12 -20.17
N VAL A 138 -2.59 11.74 -19.19
CA VAL A 138 -2.64 12.29 -17.83
C VAL A 138 -1.25 12.74 -17.42
N TRP A 139 -1.13 13.99 -16.96
CA TRP A 139 0.05 14.47 -16.27
C TRP A 139 0.00 14.00 -14.80
N VAL A 140 0.96 13.19 -14.39
CA VAL A 140 1.03 12.64 -13.04
C VAL A 140 2.14 13.32 -12.27
N THR A 141 1.84 13.76 -11.05
CA THR A 141 2.84 14.24 -10.09
C THR A 141 3.05 13.19 -9.02
N ALA A 142 4.28 12.70 -8.88
CA ALA A 142 4.63 11.65 -7.92
C ALA A 142 5.83 12.04 -7.06
N ARG A 143 5.76 11.66 -5.78
CA ARG A 143 6.91 11.62 -4.86
C ARG A 143 7.58 10.27 -5.02
N VAL A 144 8.88 10.25 -5.31
CA VAL A 144 9.59 9.00 -5.62
C VAL A 144 10.82 8.83 -4.75
N ASN A 145 11.14 7.58 -4.46
CA ASN A 145 12.42 7.16 -3.91
C ASN A 145 12.87 5.84 -4.56
N ASN A 146 13.96 5.28 -4.06
CA ASN A 146 14.50 3.99 -4.52
C ASN A 146 13.59 2.77 -4.28
N ILE A 147 12.61 2.86 -3.37
CA ILE A 147 11.70 1.77 -3.02
C ILE A 147 10.39 1.85 -3.80
N GLY A 148 9.94 3.05 -4.19
CA GLY A 148 8.69 3.21 -4.91
C GLY A 148 8.28 4.64 -5.19
N SER A 149 7.00 4.81 -5.49
CA SER A 149 6.36 6.05 -5.90
C SER A 149 5.06 6.26 -5.14
N TYR A 150 4.82 7.46 -4.64
CA TYR A 150 3.54 7.90 -4.10
C TYR A 150 2.93 8.94 -5.03
N ILE A 151 1.76 8.64 -5.59
CA ILE A 151 1.05 9.54 -6.50
C ILE A 151 0.39 10.66 -5.69
N VAL A 152 0.82 11.90 -5.93
CA VAL A 152 0.32 13.09 -5.24
C VAL A 152 -0.93 13.62 -5.93
N SER A 153 -0.89 13.74 -7.25
CA SER A 153 -1.98 14.28 -8.06
C SER A 153 -1.86 13.82 -9.50
N TYR A 154 -2.96 13.98 -10.23
CA TYR A 154 -3.01 13.72 -11.65
C TYR A 154 -3.98 14.68 -12.35
N GLU A 155 -3.67 15.09 -13.57
CA GLU A 155 -4.46 16.02 -14.37
C GLU A 155 -4.59 15.50 -15.80
N PHE A 156 -5.79 15.53 -16.37
CA PHE A 156 -6.01 15.12 -17.77
C PHE A 156 -5.45 16.17 -18.72
N ILE A 157 -4.72 15.72 -19.74
CA ILE A 157 -4.04 16.58 -20.72
C ILE A 157 -4.37 16.17 -22.16
N TYR A 158 -4.17 17.11 -23.08
CA TYR A 158 -4.15 16.84 -24.52
C TYR A 158 -2.71 16.45 -24.90
N LEU A 159 -2.54 15.27 -25.51
CA LEU A 159 -1.27 14.84 -26.11
C LEU A 159 -1.25 15.18 -27.60
#